data_AF-T0XTY4-F1
#
_entry.id   AF-T0XTY4-F1
#
_cell.length_a   1.000
_cell.length_b   1.000
_cell.length_c   1.000
_cell.angle_alpha   90.00
_cell.angle_beta   90.00
_cell.angle_gamma   90.00
#
_symmetry.space_group_name_H-M   'P 1'
#
loop_
_entity.id
_entity.type
_entity.pdbx_description
1 polymer ?
#
loop_
_entity_poly.entity_id
_entity_poly.type
_entity_poly.pdbx_seq_one_letter_code
_entity_poly.pdbx_strand_id
1 'polypeptide(L)'
;MSAMPEPSSLADALDWVNARGRLTLESLRGRVVILLFWSYDNIHCINLLPRLQKMAGRLHDGVVLLGVHTPKYAAQRQALTVSKAAHRLHLRMPVANDADWRAWRAFGIESWPSAVVIDCEGRVVRVLQGESMSDELETLAVNLLEDAAARDLRRFDAAPGVDGGEPQMSLRFPAAVAVSEQRVYVSDSSRNRVLECTHDGRVLRQFGSGTPGYWDGRLNDAGFCDPQGLALSGESLYVADTGNHAVRRVRLASGQIETVLGSGREGFDSPRAAILPTALAVSAPLAVLVRDNLLYVSMAGQHQIWRMDLAAGRVEVLAGNGHNGPHDGPALEAGLVQPAALAYHAGQLLIADAGANAVRAMRIADGHVSTLAGLGPWQPDWPMARPVRRALRIRWVWRWMAPARCMSPTRSMGACAA
;
A
#
# COMPACT_ATOMS: atom_id res chain seq x y z
N MET A 1 -15.15 -21.24 25.90
CA MET A 1 -13.98 -20.58 25.30
C MET A 1 -13.11 -21.68 24.72
N SER A 2 -13.10 -21.88 23.40
CA SER A 2 -12.11 -22.77 22.81
C SER A 2 -10.73 -22.16 23.05
N ALA A 3 -9.82 -22.92 23.64
CA ALA A 3 -8.44 -22.51 23.76
C ALA A 3 -7.91 -22.17 22.36
N MET A 4 -7.24 -21.02 22.24
CA MET A 4 -6.46 -20.70 21.04
C MET A 4 -5.51 -21.89 20.78
N PRO A 5 -5.43 -22.42 19.56
CA PRO A 5 -4.57 -23.56 19.27
C PRO A 5 -3.12 -23.24 19.64
N GLU A 6 -2.41 -24.25 20.19
CA GLU A 6 -0.99 -24.18 20.50
C GLU A 6 -0.20 -23.72 19.25
N PRO A 7 0.50 -22.57 19.32
CA PRO A 7 1.16 -21.96 18.16
C PRO A 7 2.13 -22.90 17.43
N SER A 8 2.77 -23.83 18.15
CA SER A 8 3.76 -24.78 17.66
C SER A 8 3.25 -25.63 16.50
N SER A 9 2.04 -26.19 16.62
CA SER A 9 1.46 -27.11 15.63
C SER A 9 1.15 -26.48 14.27
N LEU A 10 1.01 -25.15 14.21
CA LEU A 10 0.53 -24.44 13.04
C LEU A 10 1.64 -23.77 12.24
N ALA A 11 2.68 -23.28 12.90
CA ALA A 11 3.87 -22.77 12.22
C ALA A 11 4.61 -23.89 11.47
N ASP A 12 4.56 -25.11 11.99
CA ASP A 12 5.21 -26.29 11.41
C ASP A 12 4.51 -26.79 10.13
N ALA A 13 3.27 -26.34 9.88
CA ALA A 13 2.46 -26.71 8.71
C ALA A 13 2.49 -25.68 7.58
N LEU A 14 3.23 -24.57 7.74
CA LEU A 14 3.32 -23.51 6.74
C LEU A 14 4.40 -23.81 5.68
N ASP A 15 4.09 -23.47 4.42
CA ASP A 15 5.03 -23.60 3.30
C ASP A 15 5.95 -22.39 3.23
N TRP A 16 7.21 -22.56 3.62
CA TRP A 16 8.20 -21.48 3.66
C TRP A 16 8.79 -21.22 2.27
N VAL A 17 8.58 -20.00 1.75
CA VAL A 17 8.93 -19.63 0.36
C VAL A 17 10.08 -18.62 0.27
N ASN A 18 10.54 -18.09 1.40
CA ASN A 18 11.65 -17.13 1.51
C ASN A 18 12.47 -17.36 2.80
N ALA A 19 12.84 -18.59 3.12
CA ALA A 19 13.51 -18.92 4.39
C ALA A 19 14.61 -19.96 4.18
N ARG A 20 15.69 -19.87 4.97
CA ARG A 20 16.72 -20.91 5.07
C ARG A 20 16.20 -22.10 5.85
N GLY A 21 15.57 -23.03 5.14
CA GLY A 21 14.93 -24.21 5.73
C GLY A 21 13.61 -23.92 6.43
N ARG A 22 13.10 -24.91 7.16
CA ARG A 22 11.83 -24.82 7.88
C ARG A 22 12.04 -24.16 9.24
N LEU A 23 11.16 -23.23 9.59
CA LEU A 23 11.16 -22.57 10.89
C LEU A 23 10.00 -23.09 11.73
N THR A 24 10.30 -23.41 12.98
CA THR A 24 9.32 -23.80 14.00
C THR A 24 9.30 -22.76 15.10
N LEU A 25 8.16 -22.53 15.76
CA LEU A 25 8.12 -21.59 16.89
C LEU A 25 8.97 -22.06 18.08
N GLU A 26 9.20 -23.37 18.20
CA GLU A 26 10.13 -23.92 19.19
C GLU A 26 11.57 -23.45 18.93
N SER A 27 12.02 -23.47 17.67
CA SER A 27 13.35 -22.97 17.29
C SER A 27 13.55 -21.46 17.55
N LEU A 28 12.44 -20.72 17.72
CA LEU A 28 12.42 -19.28 17.95
C LEU A 28 12.27 -18.91 19.43
N ARG A 29 12.20 -19.89 20.35
CA ARG A 29 12.23 -19.65 21.79
C ARG A 29 13.42 -18.75 22.18
N GLY A 30 13.17 -17.89 23.16
CA GLY A 30 14.12 -16.87 23.63
C GLY A 30 14.15 -15.59 22.79
N ARG A 31 13.22 -15.44 21.84
CA ARG A 31 13.03 -14.25 21.01
C ARG A 31 11.57 -13.85 21.01
N VAL A 32 11.31 -12.56 20.87
CA VAL A 32 9.97 -12.05 20.55
C VAL A 32 9.71 -12.33 19.07
N VAL A 33 8.61 -13.02 18.76
CA VAL A 33 8.23 -13.34 17.38
C VAL A 33 7.02 -12.51 16.98
N ILE A 34 7.11 -11.90 15.80
CA ILE A 34 6.03 -11.13 15.20
C ILE A 34 5.62 -11.84 13.91
N LEU A 35 4.41 -12.39 13.89
CA LEU A 35 3.80 -12.96 12.69
C LEU A 35 2.96 -11.89 12.00
N LEU A 36 3.45 -11.35 10.88
CA LEU A 36 2.73 -10.39 10.06
C LEU A 36 1.86 -11.11 9.04
N PHE A 37 0.54 -11.05 9.19
CA PHE A 37 -0.44 -11.51 8.21
C PHE A 37 -0.64 -10.44 7.13
N TRP A 38 -0.28 -10.77 5.89
CA TRP A 38 -0.23 -9.81 4.79
C TRP A 38 -0.67 -10.44 3.45
N SER A 39 -1.01 -9.59 2.49
CA SER A 39 -1.18 -9.96 1.09
C SER A 39 -0.39 -8.97 0.21
N TYR A 40 0.26 -9.47 -0.84
CA TYR A 40 1.22 -8.67 -1.60
C TYR A 40 0.62 -7.64 -2.56
N ASP A 41 -0.70 -7.66 -2.74
CA ASP A 41 -1.45 -6.71 -3.55
C ASP A 41 -2.16 -5.66 -2.69
N ASN A 42 -2.17 -5.81 -1.37
CA ASN A 42 -2.84 -4.88 -0.46
C ASN A 42 -1.89 -3.70 -0.14
N ILE A 43 -2.28 -2.49 -0.54
CA ILE A 43 -1.43 -1.30 -0.41
C ILE A 43 -1.10 -0.96 1.05
N HIS A 44 -2.02 -1.21 1.99
CA HIS A 44 -1.79 -1.00 3.42
C HIS A 44 -0.74 -1.96 3.98
N CYS A 45 -0.70 -3.20 3.48
CA CYS A 45 0.39 -4.14 3.80
C CYS A 45 1.72 -3.63 3.24
N ILE A 46 1.75 -3.20 1.98
CA ILE A 46 2.97 -2.73 1.30
C ILE A 46 3.57 -1.52 2.03
N ASN A 47 2.74 -0.55 2.43
CA ASN A 47 3.18 0.64 3.14
C ASN A 47 3.68 0.36 4.57
N LEU A 48 3.16 -0.68 5.23
CA LEU A 48 3.56 -1.06 6.58
C LEU A 48 4.93 -1.77 6.61
N LEU A 49 5.27 -2.51 5.55
CA LEU A 49 6.47 -3.35 5.49
C LEU A 49 7.79 -2.59 5.76
N PRO A 50 8.08 -1.41 5.16
CA PRO A 50 9.31 -0.67 5.43
C PRO A 50 9.46 -0.28 6.91
N ARG A 51 8.35 0.11 7.56
CA ARG A 51 8.32 0.48 8.99
C ARG A 51 8.69 -0.72 9.86
N LEU A 52 8.04 -1.86 9.63
CA LEU A 52 8.29 -3.09 10.39
C LEU A 52 9.71 -3.65 10.14
N GLN A 53 10.21 -3.61 8.91
CA GLN A 53 11.59 -4.02 8.61
C GLN A 53 12.62 -3.12 9.30
N LYS A 54 12.38 -1.81 9.37
CA LYS A 54 13.25 -0.87 10.09
C LYS A 54 13.25 -1.13 11.59
N MET A 55 12.08 -1.41 12.17
CA MET A 55 11.96 -1.79 13.58
C MET A 55 12.67 -3.13 13.87
N ALA A 56 12.41 -4.17 13.08
CA ALA A 56 13.08 -5.46 13.23
C ALA A 56 14.61 -5.37 13.08
N GLY A 57 15.11 -4.48 12.21
CA GLY A 57 16.54 -4.21 12.11
C GLY A 57 17.14 -3.53 13.36
N ARG A 58 16.39 -2.66 14.03
CA ARG A 58 16.82 -2.04 15.30
C ARG A 58 16.81 -3.03 16.47
N LEU A 59 15.83 -3.94 16.48
CA LEU A 59 15.64 -4.95 17.53
C LEU A 59 16.14 -6.35 17.11
N HIS A 60 17.14 -6.41 16.24
CA HIS A 60 17.59 -7.65 15.57
C HIS A 60 18.19 -8.69 16.53
N ASP A 61 18.56 -8.28 17.74
CA ASP A 61 19.14 -9.09 18.80
C ASP A 61 18.10 -9.84 19.65
N GLY A 62 16.81 -9.65 19.37
CA GLY A 62 15.73 -10.27 20.15
C GLY A 62 14.39 -10.39 19.44
N VAL A 63 14.16 -9.67 18.34
CA VAL A 63 12.92 -9.73 17.56
C VAL A 63 13.12 -10.48 16.25
N VAL A 64 12.20 -11.39 15.97
CA VAL A 64 12.09 -12.06 14.66
C VAL A 64 10.76 -11.70 14.02
N LEU A 65 10.82 -10.97 12.90
CA LEU A 65 9.67 -10.72 12.05
C LEU A 65 9.52 -11.86 11.05
N LEU A 66 8.33 -12.45 10.95
CA LEU A 66 7.98 -13.47 9.96
C LEU A 66 6.75 -12.99 9.18
N GLY A 67 6.76 -13.14 7.86
CA GLY A 67 5.61 -12.85 7.02
C GLY A 67 4.75 -14.11 6.82
N VAL A 68 3.48 -14.06 7.20
CA VAL A 68 2.47 -15.06 6.85
C VAL A 68 1.63 -14.50 5.71
N HIS A 69 2.01 -14.82 4.49
CA HIS A 69 1.25 -14.43 3.32
C HIS A 69 -0.05 -15.23 3.30
N THR A 70 -1.18 -14.52 3.38
CA THR A 70 -2.51 -15.13 3.29
C THR A 70 -3.19 -14.61 2.03
N PRO A 71 -3.59 -15.49 1.10
CA PRO A 71 -4.09 -15.06 -0.21
C PRO A 71 -5.48 -14.42 -0.11
N LYS A 72 -5.68 -13.35 -0.87
CA LYS A 72 -6.99 -12.80 -1.27
C LYS A 72 -7.50 -13.45 -2.57
N TYR A 73 -6.61 -13.85 -3.48
CA TYR A 73 -7.00 -14.44 -4.77
C TYR A 73 -6.39 -15.83 -5.00
N ALA A 74 -7.06 -16.64 -5.83
CA ALA A 74 -6.61 -18.00 -6.17
C ALA A 74 -5.18 -18.05 -6.71
N ALA A 75 -4.77 -17.08 -7.53
CA ALA A 75 -3.41 -17.00 -8.08
C ALA A 75 -2.33 -16.79 -6.99
N GLN A 76 -2.70 -16.21 -5.84
CA GLN A 76 -1.79 -15.93 -4.74
C GLN A 76 -1.55 -17.15 -3.84
N ARG A 77 -2.26 -18.27 -4.07
CA ARG A 77 -2.04 -19.53 -3.34
C ARG A 77 -0.76 -20.24 -3.76
N GLN A 78 -0.20 -19.89 -4.93
CA GLN A 78 0.98 -20.54 -5.49
C GLN A 78 2.26 -20.03 -4.82
N ALA A 79 3.05 -20.95 -4.26
CA ALA A 79 4.31 -20.64 -3.55
C ALA A 79 5.29 -19.78 -4.37
N LEU A 80 5.46 -20.09 -5.66
CA LEU A 80 6.34 -19.33 -6.56
C LEU A 80 5.88 -17.87 -6.72
N THR A 81 4.57 -17.63 -6.79
CA THR A 81 4.01 -16.26 -6.89
C THR A 81 4.30 -15.46 -5.64
N VAL A 82 4.14 -16.08 -4.46
CA VAL A 82 4.45 -15.46 -3.17
C VAL A 82 5.95 -15.19 -3.02
N SER A 83 6.81 -16.14 -3.42
CA SER A 83 8.26 -15.97 -3.44
C SER A 83 8.69 -14.77 -4.31
N LYS A 84 8.17 -14.70 -5.55
CA LYS A 84 8.40 -13.54 -6.44
C LYS A 84 7.92 -12.23 -5.83
N ALA A 85 6.78 -12.23 -5.16
CA ALA A 85 6.27 -11.04 -4.48
C ALA A 85 7.17 -10.61 -3.31
N ALA A 86 7.66 -11.56 -2.52
CA ALA A 86 8.62 -11.29 -1.43
C ALA A 86 9.91 -10.67 -1.98
N HIS A 87 10.43 -11.18 -3.11
CA HIS A 87 11.59 -10.60 -3.77
C HIS A 87 11.34 -9.21 -4.36
N ARG A 88 10.16 -8.99 -4.97
CA ARG A 88 9.75 -7.69 -5.53
C ARG A 88 9.67 -6.62 -4.45
N LEU A 89 9.16 -6.98 -3.27
CA LEU A 89 9.01 -6.08 -2.13
C LEU A 89 10.28 -6.00 -1.25
N HIS A 90 11.39 -6.61 -1.69
CA HIS A 90 12.66 -6.60 -0.98
C HIS A 90 12.56 -7.11 0.48
N LEU A 91 11.74 -8.14 0.70
CA LEU A 91 11.51 -8.71 2.03
C LEU A 91 12.75 -9.43 2.52
N ARG A 92 13.29 -8.94 3.64
CA ARG A 92 14.48 -9.51 4.32
C ARG A 92 14.13 -10.45 5.47
N MET A 93 12.85 -10.81 5.58
CA MET A 93 12.33 -11.73 6.57
C MET A 93 11.86 -13.03 5.94
N PRO A 94 11.87 -14.14 6.70
CA PRO A 94 11.20 -15.37 6.30
C PRO A 94 9.72 -15.15 5.95
N VAL A 95 9.27 -15.76 4.86
CA VAL A 95 7.87 -15.72 4.42
C VAL A 95 7.32 -17.13 4.29
N ALA A 96 6.18 -17.34 4.92
CA ALA A 96 5.33 -18.51 4.80
C ALA A 96 4.12 -18.21 3.91
N ASN A 97 3.72 -19.18 3.08
CA ASN A 97 2.52 -19.14 2.25
C ASN A 97 1.39 -19.91 2.94
N ASP A 98 0.44 -19.20 3.56
CA ASP A 98 -0.77 -19.78 4.16
C ASP A 98 -1.88 -19.92 3.11
N ALA A 99 -1.64 -20.76 2.11
CA ALA A 99 -2.50 -20.92 0.94
C ALA A 99 -3.94 -21.40 1.24
N ASP A 100 -4.16 -21.97 2.44
CA ASP A 100 -5.41 -22.56 2.90
C ASP A 100 -5.99 -21.83 4.15
N TRP A 101 -5.51 -20.63 4.45
CA TRP A 101 -5.97 -19.82 5.59
C TRP A 101 -5.94 -20.61 6.92
N ARG A 102 -4.97 -21.49 7.12
CA ARG A 102 -4.85 -22.31 8.33
C ARG A 102 -4.40 -21.45 9.50
N ALA A 103 -3.29 -20.74 9.32
CA ALA A 103 -2.77 -19.81 10.32
C ALA A 103 -3.73 -18.64 10.53
N TRP A 104 -4.27 -18.09 9.45
CA TRP A 104 -5.26 -17.02 9.51
C TRP A 104 -6.45 -17.37 10.43
N ARG A 105 -7.04 -18.55 10.25
CA ARG A 105 -8.17 -19.01 11.07
C ARG A 105 -7.77 -19.34 12.49
N ALA A 106 -6.62 -19.98 12.68
CA ALA A 106 -6.15 -20.39 13.99
C ALA A 106 -5.87 -19.20 14.92
N PHE A 107 -5.35 -18.10 14.38
CA PHE A 107 -5.09 -16.88 15.14
C PHE A 107 -6.27 -15.91 15.18
N GLY A 108 -7.42 -16.26 14.58
CA GLY A 108 -8.61 -15.41 14.57
C GLY A 108 -8.39 -14.09 13.84
N ILE A 109 -7.61 -14.11 12.75
CA ILE A 109 -7.33 -12.91 11.97
C ILE A 109 -8.56 -12.54 11.13
N GLU A 110 -8.88 -11.25 11.07
CA GLU A 110 -10.09 -10.76 10.38
C GLU A 110 -9.78 -9.76 9.26
N SER A 111 -8.57 -9.18 9.26
CA SER A 111 -8.21 -8.12 8.31
C SER A 111 -6.72 -8.12 7.97
N TRP A 112 -6.41 -7.60 6.78
CA TRP A 112 -5.04 -7.29 6.39
C TRP A 112 -4.77 -5.79 6.57
N PRO A 113 -3.56 -5.39 7.02
CA PRO A 113 -2.57 -6.22 7.71
C PRO A 113 -3.00 -6.55 9.14
N SER A 114 -2.53 -7.68 9.67
CA SER A 114 -2.64 -8.04 11.09
C SER A 114 -1.29 -8.57 11.62
N ALA A 115 -0.98 -8.36 12.89
CA ALA A 115 0.22 -8.91 13.52
C ALA A 115 -0.12 -9.71 14.78
N VAL A 116 0.45 -10.89 14.90
CA VAL A 116 0.42 -11.68 16.15
C VAL A 116 1.77 -11.54 16.83
N VAL A 117 1.77 -11.11 18.08
CA VAL A 117 2.97 -10.94 18.90
C VAL A 117 3.06 -12.11 19.88
N ILE A 118 4.21 -12.79 19.85
CA ILE A 118 4.51 -13.99 20.63
C ILE A 118 5.74 -13.70 21.52
N ASP A 119 5.65 -14.03 22.80
CA ASP A 119 6.74 -13.83 23.78
C ASP A 119 7.90 -14.82 23.60
N CYS A 120 8.99 -14.62 24.35
CA CYS A 120 10.17 -15.49 24.35
C CYS A 120 9.88 -16.94 24.78
N GLU A 121 8.76 -17.19 25.45
CA GLU A 121 8.28 -18.51 25.84
C GLU A 121 7.27 -19.07 24.83
N GLY A 122 7.06 -18.41 23.69
CA GLY A 122 6.18 -18.81 22.60
C GLY A 122 4.69 -18.70 22.87
N ARG A 123 4.27 -17.90 23.84
CA ARG A 123 2.86 -17.63 24.10
C ARG A 123 2.40 -16.42 23.31
N VAL A 124 1.21 -16.50 22.74
CA VAL A 124 0.57 -15.36 22.08
C VAL A 124 0.22 -14.32 23.13
N VAL A 125 0.79 -13.12 23.00
CA VAL A 125 0.56 -11.99 23.91
C VAL A 125 -0.56 -11.11 23.39
N ARG A 126 -0.56 -10.82 22.09
CA ARG A 126 -1.50 -9.87 21.48
C ARG A 126 -1.70 -10.14 19.99
N VAL A 127 -2.87 -9.78 19.48
CA VAL A 127 -3.18 -9.63 18.06
C VAL A 127 -3.48 -8.16 17.79
N LEU A 128 -2.76 -7.55 16.87
CA LEU A 128 -2.93 -6.17 16.42
C LEU A 128 -3.44 -6.16 14.98
N GLN A 129 -4.28 -5.20 14.62
CA GLN A 129 -4.90 -5.12 13.28
C GLN A 129 -4.78 -3.70 12.72
N GLY A 130 -4.64 -3.60 11.39
CA GLY A 130 -4.58 -2.33 10.66
C GLY A 130 -3.20 -1.67 10.56
N GLU A 131 -3.05 -0.72 9.65
CA GLU A 131 -1.75 -0.12 9.28
C GLU A 131 -1.12 0.80 10.35
N SER A 132 -1.89 1.20 11.36
CA SER A 132 -1.44 2.06 12.47
C SER A 132 -0.77 1.28 13.61
N MET A 133 -0.64 -0.03 13.50
CA MET A 133 -0.12 -0.89 14.58
C MET A 133 1.38 -0.74 14.87
N SER A 134 2.15 -0.07 14.00
CA SER A 134 3.63 -0.10 14.07
C SER A 134 4.18 0.38 15.41
N ASP A 135 3.63 1.48 15.94
CA ASP A 135 4.17 2.13 17.14
C ASP A 135 3.82 1.34 18.41
N GLU A 136 2.60 0.78 18.47
CA GLU A 136 2.18 -0.12 19.54
C GLU A 136 2.99 -1.41 19.53
N LEU A 137 3.24 -1.96 18.34
CA LEU A 137 3.97 -3.21 18.14
C LEU A 137 5.44 -3.07 18.56
N GLU A 138 6.08 -1.95 18.25
CA GLU A 138 7.43 -1.66 18.72
C GLU A 138 7.50 -1.54 20.25
N THR A 139 6.59 -0.77 20.84
CA THR A 139 6.52 -0.58 22.31
C THR A 139 6.32 -1.92 23.02
N LEU A 140 5.40 -2.75 22.52
CA LEU A 140 5.15 -4.08 23.06
C LEU A 140 6.37 -4.99 22.94
N ALA A 141 7.06 -4.97 21.79
CA ALA A 141 8.24 -5.79 21.59
C ALA A 141 9.38 -5.42 22.55
N VAL A 142 9.62 -4.13 22.79
CA VAL A 142 10.62 -3.65 23.75
C VAL A 142 10.31 -4.15 25.16
N ASN A 143 9.07 -3.96 25.63
CA ASN A 143 8.66 -4.41 26.96
C ASN A 143 8.84 -5.92 27.15
N LEU A 144 8.48 -6.72 26.14
CA LEU A 144 8.65 -8.18 26.19
C LEU A 144 10.13 -8.60 26.24
N LEU A 145 11.02 -7.86 25.58
CA LEU A 145 12.46 -8.12 25.63
C LEU A 145 13.05 -7.75 27.00
N GLU A 146 12.59 -6.66 27.62
CA GLU A 146 12.98 -6.27 28.98
C GLU A 146 12.55 -7.33 30.01
N ASP A 147 11.28 -7.76 29.95
CA ASP A 147 10.75 -8.82 30.81
C ASP A 147 11.51 -10.15 30.62
N ALA A 148 11.83 -10.50 29.37
CA ALA A 148 12.60 -11.70 29.06
C ALA A 148 14.04 -11.61 29.56
N ALA A 149 14.67 -10.44 29.51
CA ALA A 149 16.01 -10.21 30.04
C ALA A 149 16.03 -10.34 31.57
N ALA A 150 15.04 -9.77 32.26
CA ALA A 150 14.90 -9.90 33.72
C ALA A 150 14.74 -11.35 34.19
N ARG A 151 14.28 -12.24 33.30
CA ARG A 151 14.03 -13.67 33.57
C ARG A 151 15.06 -14.60 32.94
N ASP A 152 16.14 -14.06 32.36
CA ASP A 152 17.21 -14.80 31.68
C ASP A 152 16.71 -15.76 30.57
N LEU A 153 15.72 -15.30 29.80
CA LEU A 153 15.09 -16.10 28.74
C LEU A 153 15.67 -15.81 27.35
N ARG A 154 16.51 -14.79 27.19
CA ARG A 154 16.94 -14.29 25.88
C ARG A 154 17.94 -15.21 25.20
N ARG A 155 17.79 -15.35 23.88
CA ARG A 155 18.81 -15.95 22.99
C ARG A 155 19.28 -14.91 21.98
N PHE A 156 20.60 -14.85 21.78
CA PHE A 156 21.27 -13.84 20.95
C PHE A 156 21.84 -14.39 19.64
N ASP A 157 21.49 -15.64 19.28
CA ASP A 157 21.90 -16.23 18.02
C ASP A 157 21.27 -15.46 16.83
N ALA A 158 21.93 -15.53 15.68
CA ALA A 158 21.43 -14.90 14.46
C ALA A 158 19.97 -15.31 14.19
N ALA A 159 19.16 -14.32 13.79
CA ALA A 159 17.82 -14.57 13.30
C ALA A 159 17.86 -15.49 12.07
N PRO A 160 16.78 -16.27 11.82
CA PRO A 160 16.72 -17.11 10.63
C PRO A 160 16.96 -16.30 9.35
N GLY A 161 17.86 -16.81 8.51
CA GLY A 161 18.15 -16.18 7.23
C GLY A 161 17.05 -16.43 6.21
N VAL A 162 17.08 -15.65 5.12
CA VAL A 162 16.29 -15.88 3.91
C VAL A 162 17.14 -16.57 2.85
N ASP A 163 16.51 -17.45 2.07
CA ASP A 163 17.13 -18.10 0.91
C ASP A 163 16.71 -17.42 -0.39
N GLY A 164 17.56 -17.55 -1.39
CA GLY A 164 17.23 -17.17 -2.76
C GLY A 164 17.54 -15.72 -3.11
N GLY A 165 17.66 -15.51 -4.41
CA GLY A 165 17.72 -14.22 -5.06
C GLY A 165 17.11 -14.38 -6.43
N GLU A 166 16.52 -13.31 -6.96
CA GLU A 166 16.05 -13.33 -8.35
C GLU A 166 17.26 -13.50 -9.29
N PRO A 167 17.09 -14.22 -10.40
CA PRO A 167 18.12 -14.32 -11.42
C PRO A 167 18.52 -12.91 -11.89
N GLN A 168 19.81 -12.72 -12.17
CA GLN A 168 20.30 -11.46 -12.68
C GLN A 168 19.84 -11.27 -14.13
N MET A 169 18.85 -10.41 -14.32
CA MET A 169 18.31 -10.02 -15.61
C MET A 169 18.47 -8.52 -15.84
N SER A 170 18.43 -8.07 -17.10
CA SER A 170 18.56 -6.65 -17.47
C SER A 170 17.49 -5.77 -16.82
N LEU A 171 16.27 -6.29 -16.68
CA LEU A 171 15.14 -5.70 -15.96
C LEU A 171 14.83 -6.51 -14.71
N ARG A 172 14.26 -5.87 -13.69
CA ARG A 172 13.82 -6.54 -12.46
C ARG A 172 12.44 -5.99 -12.04
N PHE A 173 11.42 -6.82 -12.21
CA PHE A 173 10.02 -6.49 -11.94
C PHE A 173 9.58 -5.14 -12.55
N PRO A 174 9.73 -4.94 -13.88
CA PRO A 174 9.30 -3.70 -14.51
C PRO A 174 7.78 -3.54 -14.40
N ALA A 175 7.32 -2.36 -13.99
CA ALA A 175 5.90 -2.12 -13.70
C ALA A 175 5.12 -1.44 -14.82
N ALA A 176 5.77 -0.59 -15.62
CA ALA A 176 5.10 0.21 -16.62
C ALA A 176 5.99 0.48 -17.83
N VAL A 177 5.31 0.76 -18.95
CA VAL A 177 5.92 1.21 -20.19
C VAL A 177 5.19 2.46 -20.70
N ALA A 178 5.93 3.45 -21.17
CA ALA A 178 5.40 4.57 -21.93
C ALA A 178 6.11 4.65 -23.28
N VAL A 179 5.37 4.99 -24.34
CA VAL A 179 5.89 4.93 -25.71
C VAL A 179 5.65 6.28 -26.39
N SER A 180 6.71 6.84 -26.98
CA SER A 180 6.63 7.96 -27.91
C SER A 180 6.87 7.47 -29.34
N GLU A 181 6.76 8.36 -30.32
CA GLU A 181 7.09 8.03 -31.71
C GLU A 181 8.52 7.47 -31.86
N GLN A 182 9.46 7.93 -31.03
CA GLN A 182 10.88 7.64 -31.20
C GLN A 182 11.47 6.74 -30.12
N ARG A 183 10.81 6.59 -28.95
CA ARG A 183 11.40 6.01 -27.75
C ARG A 183 10.40 5.18 -26.97
N VAL A 184 10.94 4.22 -26.21
CA VAL A 184 10.23 3.45 -25.20
C VAL A 184 10.83 3.79 -23.84
N TYR A 185 9.99 4.06 -22.85
CA TYR A 185 10.39 4.29 -21.47
C TYR A 185 9.89 3.14 -20.61
N VAL A 186 10.76 2.55 -19.81
CA VAL A 186 10.44 1.40 -18.96
C VAL A 186 10.70 1.76 -17.51
N SER A 187 9.68 1.61 -16.66
CA SER A 187 9.88 1.71 -15.22
C SER A 187 10.42 0.38 -14.70
N ASP A 188 11.70 0.35 -14.33
CA ASP A 188 12.42 -0.83 -13.87
C ASP A 188 12.43 -0.83 -12.33
N SER A 189 11.25 -1.12 -11.77
CA SER A 189 10.84 -0.72 -10.42
C SER A 189 11.75 -1.26 -9.31
N SER A 190 12.07 -2.55 -9.30
CA SER A 190 12.98 -3.13 -8.30
C SER A 190 14.46 -2.85 -8.56
N ARG A 191 14.77 -2.10 -9.62
CA ARG A 191 16.09 -1.44 -9.82
C ARG A 191 16.00 0.07 -9.61
N ASN A 192 14.90 0.61 -9.08
CA ASN A 192 14.74 2.03 -8.69
C ASN A 192 15.19 3.02 -9.78
N ARG A 193 14.80 2.74 -11.02
CA ARG A 193 15.19 3.54 -12.18
C ARG A 193 14.14 3.51 -13.27
N VAL A 194 14.20 4.48 -14.16
CA VAL A 194 13.47 4.49 -15.43
C VAL A 194 14.49 4.45 -16.56
N LEU A 195 14.27 3.57 -17.54
CA LEU A 195 15.12 3.43 -18.72
C LEU A 195 14.47 4.13 -19.91
N GLU A 196 15.28 4.83 -20.70
CA GLU A 196 14.91 5.24 -22.05
C GLU A 196 15.58 4.32 -23.06
N CYS A 197 14.78 3.78 -23.97
CA CYS A 197 15.17 2.80 -24.94
C CYS A 197 14.74 3.23 -26.35
N THR A 198 15.40 2.66 -27.35
CA THR A 198 14.87 2.59 -28.71
C THR A 198 13.75 1.54 -28.80
N HIS A 199 12.99 1.55 -29.90
CA HIS A 199 11.94 0.55 -30.15
C HIS A 199 12.48 -0.89 -30.35
N ASP A 200 13.74 -1.04 -30.78
CA ASP A 200 14.43 -2.34 -30.86
C ASP A 200 15.02 -2.79 -29.51
N GLY A 201 14.81 -2.02 -28.43
CA GLY A 201 15.16 -2.41 -27.06
C GLY A 201 16.56 -2.02 -26.61
N ARG A 202 17.31 -1.24 -27.40
CA ARG A 202 18.61 -0.70 -26.97
C ARG A 202 18.38 0.37 -25.91
N VAL A 203 19.00 0.20 -24.74
CA VAL A 203 19.00 1.21 -23.68
C VAL A 203 19.89 2.39 -24.10
N LEU A 204 19.32 3.59 -24.07
CA LEU A 204 19.99 4.84 -24.43
C LEU A 204 20.42 5.64 -23.20
N ARG A 205 19.53 5.77 -22.22
CA ARG A 205 19.75 6.53 -20.99
C ARG A 205 19.06 5.86 -19.80
N GLN A 206 19.54 6.22 -18.61
CA GLN A 206 18.92 5.88 -17.33
C GLN A 206 18.57 7.17 -16.59
N PHE A 207 17.44 7.12 -15.90
CA PHE A 207 16.98 8.12 -14.94
C PHE A 207 16.88 7.45 -13.58
N GLY A 208 17.40 8.08 -12.54
CA GLY A 208 17.50 7.51 -11.20
C GLY A 208 18.82 6.79 -10.96
N SER A 209 19.29 6.84 -9.71
CA SER A 209 20.58 6.29 -9.27
C SER A 209 20.66 4.77 -9.30
N GLY A 210 19.52 4.09 -9.37
CA GLY A 210 19.42 2.64 -9.21
C GLY A 210 19.33 2.18 -7.75
N THR A 211 19.43 3.11 -6.79
CA THR A 211 19.30 2.86 -5.35
C THR A 211 18.04 3.58 -4.84
N PRO A 212 17.25 2.95 -3.93
CA PRO A 212 16.10 3.62 -3.33
C PRO A 212 16.47 4.98 -2.74
N GLY A 213 15.73 6.03 -3.10
CA GLY A 213 16.05 7.38 -2.66
C GLY A 213 15.03 8.44 -3.06
N TYR A 214 14.92 9.50 -2.26
CA TYR A 214 14.05 10.64 -2.49
C TYR A 214 14.86 11.95 -2.54
N TRP A 215 15.50 12.19 -3.68
CA TRP A 215 16.19 13.44 -3.97
C TRP A 215 16.08 13.75 -5.45
N ASP A 216 15.94 15.04 -5.76
CA ASP A 216 15.93 15.57 -7.12
C ASP A 216 17.36 15.68 -7.67
N GLY A 217 17.49 15.77 -8.99
CA GLY A 217 18.81 15.76 -9.62
C GLY A 217 18.74 15.45 -11.11
N ARG A 218 19.89 15.34 -11.76
CA ARG A 218 19.97 15.08 -13.20
C ARG A 218 20.35 13.62 -13.45
N LEU A 219 19.63 12.95 -14.34
CA LEU A 219 19.90 11.57 -14.74
C LEU A 219 20.04 10.62 -13.53
N ASN A 220 21.23 10.10 -13.28
CA ASN A 220 21.51 9.13 -12.22
C ASN A 220 21.78 9.81 -10.86
N ASP A 221 21.87 11.14 -10.80
CA ASP A 221 22.09 11.86 -9.54
C ASP A 221 20.81 11.93 -8.71
N ALA A 222 19.63 11.73 -9.31
CA ALA A 222 18.35 11.67 -8.59
C ALA A 222 18.05 10.27 -8.05
N GLY A 223 17.23 10.18 -7.01
CA GLY A 223 16.73 8.91 -6.48
C GLY A 223 15.29 8.65 -6.92
N PHE A 224 14.95 7.38 -7.16
CA PHE A 224 13.58 6.87 -7.16
C PHE A 224 13.46 5.78 -6.09
N CYS A 225 12.25 5.41 -5.70
CA CYS A 225 11.96 4.27 -4.84
C CYS A 225 10.73 3.55 -5.40
N ASP A 226 10.94 2.35 -5.96
CA ASP A 226 9.90 1.53 -6.59
C ASP A 226 8.98 2.33 -7.57
N PRO A 227 9.55 2.96 -8.63
CA PRO A 227 8.75 3.73 -9.57
C PRO A 227 7.78 2.81 -10.34
N GLN A 228 6.53 3.24 -10.51
CA GLN A 228 5.45 2.46 -11.14
C GLN A 228 5.00 3.13 -12.44
N GLY A 229 3.81 3.75 -12.46
CA GLY A 229 3.20 4.32 -13.65
C GLY A 229 4.02 5.43 -14.31
N LEU A 230 3.92 5.49 -15.64
CA LEU A 230 4.61 6.45 -16.50
C LEU A 230 3.62 7.17 -17.41
N ALA A 231 3.79 8.48 -17.61
CA ALA A 231 3.00 9.25 -18.57
C ALA A 231 3.86 10.29 -19.30
N LEU A 232 3.78 10.32 -20.62
CA LEU A 232 4.45 11.32 -21.44
C LEU A 232 3.56 12.53 -21.68
N SER A 233 4.15 13.73 -21.66
CA SER A 233 3.50 14.97 -22.08
C SER A 233 4.54 15.95 -22.61
N GLY A 234 4.54 16.15 -23.93
CA GLY A 234 5.53 16.98 -24.62
C GLY A 234 6.96 16.52 -24.31
N GLU A 235 7.78 17.43 -23.77
CA GLU A 235 9.17 17.16 -23.41
C GLU A 235 9.37 16.57 -22.00
N SER A 236 8.28 16.13 -21.36
CA SER A 236 8.30 15.63 -19.98
C SER A 236 7.76 14.20 -19.86
N LEU A 237 8.40 13.42 -19.00
CA LEU A 237 7.91 12.14 -18.51
C LEU A 237 7.54 12.28 -17.04
N TYR A 238 6.30 11.97 -16.70
CA TYR A 238 5.82 11.90 -15.32
C TYR A 238 5.93 10.47 -14.82
N VAL A 239 6.40 10.31 -13.59
CA VAL A 239 6.69 9.03 -12.95
C VAL A 239 5.95 8.99 -11.62
N ALA A 240 5.10 7.99 -11.43
CA ALA A 240 4.58 7.65 -10.11
C ALA A 240 5.70 6.95 -9.33
N ASP A 241 6.33 7.68 -8.41
CA ASP A 241 7.45 7.20 -7.60
C ASP A 241 6.88 6.62 -6.29
N THR A 242 6.26 5.44 -6.43
CA THR A 242 5.29 4.91 -5.49
C THR A 242 5.87 4.66 -4.10
N GLY A 243 7.08 4.12 -4.02
CA GLY A 243 7.77 3.87 -2.75
C GLY A 243 8.24 5.14 -2.04
N ASN A 244 8.32 6.27 -2.75
CA ASN A 244 8.54 7.59 -2.15
C ASN A 244 7.23 8.34 -1.89
N HIS A 245 6.08 7.75 -2.21
CA HIS A 245 4.78 8.40 -2.14
C HIS A 245 4.76 9.76 -2.86
N ALA A 246 5.33 9.82 -4.07
CA ALA A 246 5.47 11.06 -4.82
C ALA A 246 5.20 10.87 -6.32
N VAL A 247 4.95 11.97 -7.03
CA VAL A 247 5.03 12.05 -8.49
C VAL A 247 6.21 12.92 -8.87
N ARG A 248 7.02 12.41 -9.80
CA ARG A 248 8.25 13.04 -10.28
C ARG A 248 8.08 13.42 -11.74
N ARG A 249 8.75 14.47 -12.18
CA ARG A 249 8.85 14.89 -13.59
C ARG A 249 10.29 14.77 -14.05
N VAL A 250 10.49 14.06 -15.15
CA VAL A 250 11.75 14.01 -15.89
C VAL A 250 11.62 14.91 -17.12
N ARG A 251 12.46 15.93 -17.22
CA ARG A 251 12.61 16.73 -18.44
C ARG A 251 13.48 15.97 -19.42
N LEU A 252 12.92 15.52 -20.53
CA LEU A 252 13.57 14.57 -21.45
C LEU A 252 14.82 15.15 -22.13
N ALA A 253 14.82 16.45 -22.42
CA ALA A 253 15.96 17.12 -23.04
C ALA A 253 17.21 17.16 -22.13
N SER A 254 17.04 17.62 -20.88
CA SER A 254 18.16 17.79 -19.94
C SER A 254 18.43 16.58 -19.05
N GLY A 255 17.44 15.69 -18.90
CA GLY A 255 17.43 14.63 -17.91
C GLY A 255 17.23 15.13 -16.47
N GLN A 256 16.80 16.38 -16.27
CA GLN A 256 16.49 16.89 -14.93
C GLN A 256 15.25 16.19 -14.36
N ILE A 257 15.35 15.72 -13.13
CA ILE A 257 14.28 15.07 -12.37
C ILE A 257 13.93 15.98 -11.21
N GLU A 258 12.65 16.27 -11.06
CA GLU A 258 12.11 17.13 -10.01
C GLU A 258 10.80 16.57 -9.45
N THR A 259 10.51 16.87 -8.18
CA THR A 259 9.26 16.45 -7.54
C THR A 259 8.13 17.43 -7.89
N VAL A 260 6.97 16.91 -8.29
CA VAL A 260 5.78 17.73 -8.63
C VAL A 260 4.60 17.54 -7.68
N LEU A 261 4.52 16.40 -6.99
CA LEU A 261 3.48 16.10 -6.01
C LEU A 261 4.05 15.13 -4.96
N GLY A 262 3.66 15.30 -3.71
CA GLY A 262 4.07 14.43 -2.61
C GLY A 262 5.36 14.91 -1.91
N SER A 263 5.44 14.65 -0.61
CA SER A 263 6.53 15.10 0.27
C SER A 263 7.63 14.07 0.52
N GLY A 264 7.56 12.90 -0.11
CA GLY A 264 8.46 11.79 0.20
C GLY A 264 8.00 10.92 1.37
N ARG A 265 6.85 11.24 1.97
CA ARG A 265 6.30 10.59 3.15
C ARG A 265 4.91 10.05 2.88
N GLU A 266 4.65 8.86 3.41
CA GLU A 266 3.30 8.33 3.50
C GLU A 266 2.41 9.29 4.33
N GLY A 267 1.22 9.56 3.82
CA GLY A 267 0.18 10.29 4.52
C GLY A 267 -1.15 10.30 3.78
N PHE A 268 -2.15 10.90 4.42
CA PHE A 268 -3.52 10.98 3.93
C PHE A 268 -3.97 12.45 3.82
N ASP A 269 -3.02 13.35 3.53
CA ASP A 269 -3.35 14.76 3.39
C ASP A 269 -4.32 14.94 2.22
N SER A 270 -5.34 15.77 2.42
CA SER A 270 -6.20 16.21 1.32
C SER A 270 -5.66 17.50 0.71
N PRO A 271 -5.74 17.68 -0.62
CA PRO A 271 -5.38 18.93 -1.29
C PRO A 271 -6.09 20.14 -0.69
N ARG A 272 -5.34 21.20 -0.42
CA ARG A 272 -5.85 22.51 0.03
C ARG A 272 -5.04 23.62 -0.62
N ALA A 273 -5.69 24.73 -0.96
CA ALA A 273 -5.06 25.83 -1.71
C ALA A 273 -3.80 26.43 -1.05
N ALA A 274 -3.67 26.36 0.27
CA ALA A 274 -2.53 26.90 1.01
C ALA A 274 -1.32 25.97 1.10
N ILE A 275 -1.44 24.70 0.69
CA ILE A 275 -0.37 23.70 0.81
C ILE A 275 0.22 23.46 -0.57
N LEU A 276 1.54 23.60 -0.69
CA LEU A 276 2.25 23.27 -1.93
C LEU A 276 2.06 21.78 -2.25
N PRO A 277 1.82 21.39 -3.53
CA PRO A 277 1.66 19.98 -3.90
C PRO A 277 2.82 19.09 -3.44
N THR A 278 4.05 19.60 -3.44
CA THR A 278 5.27 18.91 -2.98
C THR A 278 5.40 18.80 -1.46
N ALA A 279 4.52 19.45 -0.69
CA ALA A 279 4.48 19.34 0.77
C ALA A 279 3.43 18.35 1.28
N LEU A 280 2.53 17.87 0.41
CA LEU A 280 1.47 16.92 0.80
C LEU A 280 2.06 15.56 1.15
N ALA A 281 1.77 15.04 2.34
CA ALA A 281 2.02 13.64 2.66
C ALA A 281 0.88 12.81 2.05
N VAL A 282 1.20 12.06 1.00
CA VAL A 282 0.23 11.29 0.22
C VAL A 282 0.54 9.81 0.31
N SER A 283 -0.37 8.94 -0.14
CA SER A 283 -0.18 7.50 -0.03
C SER A 283 -0.20 6.81 -1.38
N ALA A 284 1.00 6.41 -1.81
CA ALA A 284 1.27 5.47 -2.90
C ALA A 284 0.57 5.82 -4.22
N PRO A 285 0.99 6.91 -4.90
CA PRO A 285 0.56 7.14 -6.28
C PRO A 285 1.03 5.96 -7.14
N LEU A 286 0.14 5.34 -7.90
CA LEU A 286 0.45 4.09 -8.62
C LEU A 286 0.45 4.28 -10.14
N ALA A 287 -0.51 5.04 -10.66
CA ALA A 287 -0.57 5.43 -12.06
C ALA A 287 -0.68 6.94 -12.23
N VAL A 288 -0.15 7.40 -13.36
CA VAL A 288 -0.26 8.79 -13.82
C VAL A 288 -0.76 8.80 -15.25
N LEU A 289 -1.52 9.83 -15.59
CA LEU A 289 -1.98 10.12 -16.95
C LEU A 289 -1.94 11.63 -17.14
N VAL A 290 -1.43 12.12 -18.27
CA VAL A 290 -1.45 13.55 -18.58
C VAL A 290 -2.28 13.80 -19.82
N ARG A 291 -3.16 14.79 -19.75
CA ARG A 291 -3.99 15.22 -20.88
C ARG A 291 -4.36 16.69 -20.70
N ASP A 292 -4.28 17.48 -21.77
CA ASP A 292 -4.74 18.87 -21.79
C ASP A 292 -4.17 19.71 -20.63
N ASN A 293 -2.88 19.51 -20.33
CA ASN A 293 -2.14 20.14 -19.21
C ASN A 293 -2.67 19.78 -17.80
N LEU A 294 -3.48 18.73 -17.69
CA LEU A 294 -3.94 18.12 -16.45
C LEU A 294 -3.21 16.80 -16.20
N LEU A 295 -2.62 16.67 -15.03
CA LEU A 295 -2.07 15.42 -14.52
C LEU A 295 -3.12 14.73 -13.64
N TYR A 296 -3.52 13.53 -14.02
CA TYR A 296 -4.36 12.63 -13.23
C TYR A 296 -3.47 11.62 -12.52
N VAL A 297 -3.70 11.41 -11.24
CA VAL A 297 -2.89 10.50 -10.41
C VAL A 297 -3.83 9.53 -9.70
N SER A 298 -3.56 8.23 -9.81
CA SER A 298 -4.24 7.23 -9.01
C SER A 298 -3.56 7.10 -7.66
N MET A 299 -4.24 7.54 -6.61
CA MET A 299 -3.76 7.51 -5.23
C MET A 299 -4.21 6.19 -4.60
N ALA A 300 -3.44 5.12 -4.83
CA ALA A 300 -3.85 3.77 -4.48
C ALA A 300 -4.12 3.61 -2.98
N GLY A 301 -3.24 4.17 -2.14
CA GLY A 301 -3.36 4.14 -0.69
C GLY A 301 -4.47 5.01 -0.11
N GLN A 302 -4.95 6.00 -0.87
CA GLN A 302 -6.06 6.89 -0.45
C GLN A 302 -7.37 6.54 -1.16
N HIS A 303 -7.39 5.49 -1.97
CA HIS A 303 -8.57 5.06 -2.73
C HIS A 303 -9.22 6.21 -3.53
N GLN A 304 -8.38 7.01 -4.19
CA GLN A 304 -8.80 8.25 -4.84
C GLN A 304 -8.11 8.45 -6.18
N ILE A 305 -8.74 9.23 -7.05
CA ILE A 305 -8.10 9.86 -8.22
C ILE A 305 -7.92 11.33 -7.92
N TRP A 306 -6.68 11.81 -8.05
CA TRP A 306 -6.37 13.23 -7.92
C TRP A 306 -6.14 13.85 -9.30
N ARG A 307 -6.40 15.16 -9.40
CA ARG A 307 -6.13 15.97 -10.58
C ARG A 307 -5.27 17.15 -10.20
N MET A 308 -4.23 17.41 -11.00
CA MET A 308 -3.37 18.58 -10.88
C MET A 308 -3.36 19.37 -12.18
N ASP A 309 -3.63 20.67 -12.10
CA ASP A 309 -3.36 21.62 -13.17
C ASP A 309 -1.87 21.94 -13.18
N LEU A 310 -1.18 21.56 -14.26
CA LEU A 310 0.27 21.69 -14.37
C LEU A 310 0.72 23.14 -14.61
N ALA A 311 -0.14 24.02 -15.13
CA ALA A 311 0.17 25.43 -15.33
C ALA A 311 -0.09 26.23 -14.05
N ALA A 312 -1.22 25.99 -13.39
CA ALA A 312 -1.59 26.69 -12.16
C ALA A 312 -0.92 26.10 -10.90
N GLY A 313 -0.38 24.88 -10.97
CA GLY A 313 0.18 24.18 -9.82
C GLY A 313 -0.86 23.81 -8.76
N ARG A 314 -2.14 23.70 -9.14
CA ARG A 314 -3.25 23.42 -8.23
C ARG A 314 -3.64 21.95 -8.29
N VAL A 315 -3.78 21.31 -7.14
CA VAL A 315 -4.21 19.90 -7.02
C VAL A 315 -5.54 19.81 -6.28
N GLU A 316 -6.36 18.82 -6.64
CA GLU A 316 -7.63 18.50 -6.02
C GLU A 316 -7.93 17.00 -6.08
N VAL A 317 -8.83 16.54 -5.21
CA VAL A 317 -9.44 15.21 -5.34
C VAL A 317 -10.46 15.29 -6.47
N LEU A 318 -10.28 14.45 -7.49
CA LEU A 318 -11.20 14.37 -8.63
C LEU A 318 -12.32 13.37 -8.37
N ALA A 319 -11.98 12.20 -7.82
CA ALA A 319 -12.93 11.13 -7.53
C ALA A 319 -12.45 10.25 -6.37
N GLY A 320 -13.39 9.55 -5.73
CA GLY A 320 -13.13 8.67 -4.61
C GLY A 320 -13.43 9.35 -3.27
N ASN A 321 -14.27 8.71 -2.46
CA ASN A 321 -14.59 9.19 -1.11
C ASN A 321 -13.53 8.83 -0.05
N GLY A 322 -12.45 8.15 -0.43
CA GLY A 322 -11.36 7.74 0.45
C GLY A 322 -11.63 6.50 1.33
N HIS A 323 -12.81 5.89 1.22
CA HIS A 323 -13.20 4.73 2.01
C HIS A 323 -13.18 3.45 1.19
N ASN A 324 -12.87 2.33 1.85
CA ASN A 324 -12.99 1.00 1.26
C ASN A 324 -14.47 0.64 1.06
N GLY A 325 -14.85 0.28 -0.17
CA GLY A 325 -16.19 -0.18 -0.53
C GLY A 325 -16.66 0.38 -1.86
N PRO A 326 -16.54 -0.37 -2.97
CA PRO A 326 -16.80 0.20 -4.28
C PRO A 326 -18.29 0.43 -4.47
N HIS A 327 -18.62 1.63 -4.91
CA HIS A 327 -19.96 1.98 -5.34
C HIS A 327 -19.91 3.12 -6.33
N ASP A 328 -20.90 3.12 -7.22
CA ASP A 328 -21.07 4.13 -8.26
C ASP A 328 -21.75 5.38 -7.69
N GLY A 329 -21.67 6.49 -8.42
CA GLY A 329 -22.27 7.75 -8.00
C GLY A 329 -21.48 8.98 -8.46
N PRO A 330 -21.80 10.16 -7.89
CA PRO A 330 -21.01 11.38 -8.08
C PRO A 330 -19.54 11.16 -7.69
N ALA A 331 -18.60 11.81 -8.39
CA ALA A 331 -17.18 11.50 -8.31
C ALA A 331 -16.62 11.43 -6.88
N LEU A 332 -16.93 12.43 -6.05
CA LEU A 332 -16.42 12.54 -4.68
C LEU A 332 -17.14 11.61 -3.69
N GLU A 333 -18.30 11.08 -4.06
CA GLU A 333 -19.07 10.15 -3.24
C GLU A 333 -18.73 8.70 -3.58
N ALA A 334 -18.44 8.41 -4.86
CA ALA A 334 -18.12 7.09 -5.35
C ALA A 334 -16.97 6.45 -4.56
N GLY A 335 -17.16 5.18 -4.21
CA GLY A 335 -16.11 4.37 -3.59
C GLY A 335 -15.21 3.77 -4.66
N LEU A 336 -13.92 4.06 -4.58
CA LEU A 336 -12.86 3.35 -5.29
C LEU A 336 -12.11 2.48 -4.27
N VAL A 337 -11.38 1.47 -4.74
CA VAL A 337 -10.58 0.57 -3.90
C VAL A 337 -9.26 0.27 -4.60
N GLN A 338 -8.25 1.05 -4.27
CA GLN A 338 -6.89 0.91 -4.78
C GLN A 338 -6.80 1.04 -6.32
N PRO A 339 -7.15 2.21 -6.88
CA PRO A 339 -7.07 2.45 -8.32
C PRO A 339 -5.62 2.35 -8.80
N ALA A 340 -5.38 1.49 -9.78
CA ALA A 340 -4.04 1.06 -10.18
C ALA A 340 -3.63 1.46 -11.61
N ALA A 341 -4.58 1.79 -12.48
CA ALA A 341 -4.29 2.28 -13.81
C ALA A 341 -5.37 3.26 -14.28
N LEU A 342 -4.96 4.16 -15.18
CA LEU A 342 -5.81 5.20 -15.76
C LEU A 342 -5.69 5.18 -17.28
N ALA A 343 -6.81 5.37 -17.96
CA ALA A 343 -6.86 5.66 -19.39
C ALA A 343 -7.94 6.70 -19.67
N TYR A 344 -7.82 7.42 -20.77
CA TYR A 344 -8.85 8.37 -21.20
C TYR A 344 -9.41 7.97 -22.56
N HIS A 345 -10.73 7.95 -22.67
CA HIS A 345 -11.40 7.69 -23.94
C HIS A 345 -12.73 8.45 -23.99
N ALA A 346 -13.00 9.14 -25.10
CA ALA A 346 -14.30 9.76 -25.41
C ALA A 346 -14.96 10.56 -24.25
N GLY A 347 -14.20 11.41 -23.56
CA GLY A 347 -14.75 12.22 -22.45
C GLY A 347 -14.87 11.47 -21.12
N GLN A 348 -14.30 10.27 -21.02
CA GLN A 348 -14.32 9.44 -19.82
C GLN A 348 -12.90 9.10 -19.35
N LEU A 349 -12.70 9.14 -18.04
CA LEU A 349 -11.54 8.54 -17.39
C LEU A 349 -11.89 7.11 -17.01
N LEU A 350 -11.21 6.15 -17.63
CA LEU A 350 -11.29 4.73 -17.30
C LEU A 350 -10.29 4.42 -16.19
N ILE A 351 -10.74 3.67 -15.19
CA ILE A 351 -9.99 3.39 -13.97
C ILE A 351 -9.97 1.88 -13.77
N ALA A 352 -8.77 1.28 -13.73
CA ALA A 352 -8.60 -0.09 -13.24
C ALA A 352 -8.60 -0.04 -11.71
N ASP A 353 -9.72 -0.41 -11.10
CA ASP A 353 -9.94 -0.36 -9.67
C ASP A 353 -9.58 -1.73 -9.05
N ALA A 354 -8.27 -1.93 -8.85
CA ALA A 354 -7.69 -3.26 -8.66
C ALA A 354 -8.20 -3.95 -7.40
N GLY A 355 -8.33 -3.23 -6.29
CA GLY A 355 -8.85 -3.78 -5.04
C GLY A 355 -10.34 -4.12 -5.11
N ALA A 356 -11.09 -3.47 -6.01
CA ALA A 356 -12.49 -3.73 -6.32
C ALA A 356 -12.69 -4.78 -7.42
N ASN A 357 -11.62 -5.30 -8.04
CA ASN A 357 -11.68 -6.20 -9.21
C ASN A 357 -12.59 -5.66 -10.33
N ALA A 358 -12.55 -4.35 -10.57
CA ALA A 358 -13.49 -3.68 -11.45
C ALA A 358 -12.79 -2.70 -12.40
N VAL A 359 -13.42 -2.47 -13.55
CA VAL A 359 -13.12 -1.34 -14.42
C VAL A 359 -14.22 -0.31 -14.23
N ARG A 360 -13.84 0.91 -13.83
CA ARG A 360 -14.75 2.02 -13.59
C ARG A 360 -14.60 3.06 -14.70
N ALA A 361 -15.64 3.80 -14.99
CA ALA A 361 -15.59 4.96 -15.87
C ALA A 361 -16.12 6.19 -15.13
N MET A 362 -15.35 7.27 -15.13
CA MET A 362 -15.80 8.58 -14.69
C MET A 362 -16.00 9.48 -15.90
N ARG A 363 -17.23 9.94 -16.12
CA ARG A 363 -17.52 10.91 -17.17
C ARG A 363 -17.02 12.29 -16.75
N ILE A 364 -16.15 12.91 -17.54
CA ILE A 364 -15.56 14.22 -17.21
C ILE A 364 -16.61 15.33 -17.18
N ALA A 365 -17.64 15.24 -18.02
CA ALA A 365 -18.63 16.31 -18.19
C ALA A 365 -19.45 16.60 -16.91
N ASP A 366 -19.74 15.58 -16.09
CA ASP A 366 -20.56 15.73 -14.89
C ASP A 366 -20.04 14.95 -13.66
N GLY A 367 -18.89 14.30 -13.77
CA GLY A 367 -18.25 13.59 -12.68
C GLY A 367 -18.99 12.31 -12.26
N HIS A 368 -19.90 11.75 -13.05
CA HIS A 368 -20.52 10.48 -12.67
C HIS A 368 -19.55 9.31 -12.86
N VAL A 369 -19.35 8.51 -11.80
CA VAL A 369 -18.56 7.28 -11.79
C VAL A 369 -19.50 6.07 -11.88
N SER A 370 -19.29 5.20 -12.86
CA SER A 370 -20.00 3.94 -13.02
C SER A 370 -19.06 2.75 -13.16
N THR A 371 -19.55 1.57 -12.81
CA THR A 371 -18.85 0.30 -13.04
C THR A 371 -19.14 -0.20 -14.45
N LEU A 372 -18.09 -0.36 -15.27
CA LEU A 372 -18.21 -0.92 -16.61
C LEU A 372 -18.13 -2.44 -16.61
N ALA A 373 -17.25 -3.00 -15.77
CA ALA A 373 -17.03 -4.43 -15.63
C ALA A 373 -16.52 -4.77 -14.23
N GLY A 374 -16.77 -6.01 -13.79
CA GLY A 374 -16.42 -6.49 -12.45
C GLY A 374 -17.63 -6.53 -11.51
N LEU A 375 -17.54 -7.34 -10.46
CA LEU A 375 -18.63 -7.58 -9.49
C LEU A 375 -18.33 -7.01 -8.10
N GLY A 376 -17.31 -6.16 -7.98
CA GLY A 376 -16.88 -5.59 -6.72
C GLY A 376 -15.82 -6.46 -6.00
N PRO A 377 -15.54 -6.16 -4.72
CA PRO A 377 -14.42 -6.74 -4.00
C PRO A 377 -14.62 -8.25 -3.90
N TRP A 378 -13.53 -8.99 -4.02
CA TRP A 378 -13.57 -10.45 -3.92
C TRP A 378 -14.11 -10.83 -2.54
N GLN A 379 -15.15 -11.66 -2.53
CA GLN A 379 -15.67 -12.28 -1.31
C GLN A 379 -15.12 -13.71 -1.27
N PRO A 380 -14.53 -14.14 -0.15
CA PRO A 380 -14.18 -15.55 0.01
C PRO A 380 -15.44 -16.40 -0.05
N ASP A 381 -15.42 -17.44 -0.90
CA ASP A 381 -16.42 -18.53 -0.88
C ASP A 381 -16.27 -19.31 0.43
N TRP A 382 -16.85 -18.79 1.51
CA TRP A 382 -16.79 -19.37 2.83
C TRP A 382 -17.98 -20.31 3.07
N PRO A 383 -17.77 -21.62 3.37
CA PRO A 383 -18.84 -22.47 3.87
C PRO A 383 -19.10 -22.23 5.37
N MET A 384 -19.64 -21.05 5.74
CA MET A 384 -20.51 -20.90 6.92
C MET A 384 -21.63 -19.90 6.67
N ALA A 385 -22.34 -20.06 5.55
CA ALA A 385 -23.72 -19.62 5.48
C ALA A 385 -24.63 -20.66 6.18
N ARG A 386 -24.45 -20.86 7.49
CA ARG A 386 -25.62 -21.12 8.35
C ARG A 386 -25.89 -19.80 9.07
N PRO A 387 -27.00 -19.11 8.75
CA PRO A 387 -27.29 -17.83 9.38
C PRO A 387 -27.49 -18.08 10.88
N VAL A 388 -26.54 -17.61 11.69
CA VAL A 388 -26.84 -17.32 13.09
C VAL A 388 -27.91 -16.24 13.05
N ARG A 389 -29.08 -16.58 13.58
CA ARG A 389 -30.28 -15.75 13.56
C ARG A 389 -29.95 -14.32 14.01
N ARG A 390 -30.46 -13.36 13.24
CA ARG A 390 -30.50 -11.92 13.57
C ARG A 390 -30.79 -11.70 15.06
N ALA A 391 -29.81 -11.17 15.78
CA ALA A 391 -30.02 -10.28 16.91
C ALA A 391 -28.70 -9.58 17.24
N LEU A 392 -28.48 -8.40 16.66
CA LEU A 392 -27.94 -7.19 17.29
C LEU A 392 -27.63 -6.18 16.18
N ARG A 393 -28.46 -5.16 16.09
CA ARG A 393 -28.15 -3.92 15.37
C ARG A 393 -26.98 -3.26 16.09
N ILE A 394 -25.76 -3.41 15.60
CA ILE A 394 -24.67 -2.50 15.97
C ILE A 394 -24.85 -1.26 15.07
N ARG A 395 -25.43 -0.21 15.65
CA ARG A 395 -25.35 1.15 15.10
C ARG A 395 -23.90 1.60 15.29
N TRP A 396 -23.16 1.79 14.21
CA TRP A 396 -21.99 2.65 14.21
C TRP A 396 -22.47 4.09 14.43
N VAL A 397 -22.43 4.57 15.67
CA VAL A 397 -22.63 5.99 15.97
C VAL A 397 -21.27 6.66 15.87
N TRP A 398 -20.93 7.16 14.69
CA TRP A 398 -19.90 8.19 14.57
C TRP A 398 -20.56 9.54 14.86
N ARG A 399 -20.25 10.09 16.04
CA ARG A 399 -20.67 11.43 16.46
C ARG A 399 -19.96 12.46 15.57
N TRP A 400 -20.70 13.05 14.64
CA TRP A 400 -20.27 14.24 13.91
C TRP A 400 -20.38 15.47 14.83
N MET A 401 -19.28 16.20 15.01
CA MET A 401 -19.35 17.63 15.32
C MET A 401 -19.70 18.35 14.01
N ALA A 402 -20.96 18.77 13.88
CA ALA A 402 -21.42 19.63 12.79
C ALA A 402 -20.96 21.09 13.03
N PRO A 403 -20.77 21.88 11.96
CA PRO A 403 -20.20 23.22 12.05
C PRO A 403 -21.20 24.24 12.62
N ALA A 404 -20.67 25.21 13.37
CA ALA A 404 -21.42 26.32 13.94
C ALA A 404 -22.18 27.10 12.84
N ARG A 405 -23.52 27.13 12.95
CA ARG A 405 -24.37 28.01 12.14
C ARG A 405 -24.35 29.41 12.73
N CYS A 406 -24.01 30.39 11.90
CA CYS A 406 -24.30 31.80 12.13
C CYS A 406 -25.80 32.00 12.37
N MET A 407 -26.17 32.61 13.50
CA MET A 407 -27.50 33.18 13.72
C MET A 407 -27.43 34.69 13.51
N SER A 408 -28.13 35.17 12.49
CA SER A 408 -28.60 36.55 12.38
C SER A 408 -29.76 36.77 13.36
N PRO A 409 -29.80 37.87 14.15
CA PRO A 409 -30.96 38.20 14.96
C PRO A 409 -31.97 39.00 14.14
N THR A 410 -33.13 38.39 13.87
CA THR A 410 -34.34 39.12 13.49
C THR A 410 -34.94 39.83 14.70
N ARG A 411 -35.27 41.11 14.48
CA ARG A 411 -35.86 42.05 15.42
C ARG A 411 -37.19 41.57 16.02
N SER A 412 -37.35 41.89 17.29
CA SER A 412 -38.55 41.87 18.10
C SER A 412 -39.63 42.84 17.60
N MET A 413 -40.88 42.38 17.51
CA MET A 413 -42.07 43.23 17.72
C MET A 413 -43.23 42.36 18.23
N GLY A 414 -43.86 42.82 19.32
CA GLY A 414 -45.30 42.71 19.53
C GLY A 414 -45.80 41.71 20.60
N ALA A 415 -46.02 42.22 21.81
CA ALA A 415 -47.21 41.89 22.60
C ALA A 415 -47.55 43.05 23.56
N CYS A 416 -48.82 43.47 23.52
CA CYS A 416 -49.48 44.51 24.32
C CYS A 416 -49.52 44.19 25.84
N ALA A 417 -49.49 45.23 26.67
CA ALA A 417 -50.65 45.72 27.47
C ALA A 417 -50.21 46.32 28.82
N ALA A 418 -50.48 47.62 28.99
CA ALA A 418 -50.98 48.35 30.16
C ALA A 418 -50.45 49.79 30.14
#